data_AF-A0AA45V7G5-F1
#
_entry.id   AF-A0AA45V7G5-F1
#
_cell.length_a   1.000
_cell.length_b   1.000
_cell.length_c   1.000
_cell.angle_alpha   90.00
_cell.angle_beta   90.00
_cell.angle_gamma   90.00
#
_symmetry.space_group_name_H-M   'P 1'
#
loop_
_entity.id
_entity.type
_entity.pdbx_description
1 polymer ?
#
loop_
_entity_poly.entity_id
_entity_poly.type
_entity_poly.pdbx_seq_one_letter_code
_entity_poly.pdbx_strand_id
1 'polypeptide(L)'
;PYLRQSGVKYDSYLNGVGYEDWDFALGLCLTGASPVLLDEPLYYYRKHENADSRNDQQEADLLKLLLVRHHIWQKYNAQYPDEFRYFSAEIDLLLNTIHSLEEKERTVRESIAFRESVYASLQWKIGGAILAPVRYMRRLLGKAK
;
A
#
# COMPACT_ATOMS: atom_id res chain seq x y z
N PRO A 1 -2.15 2.92 -35.34
CA PRO A 1 -1.30 1.96 -36.09
C PRO A 1 -0.17 1.40 -35.22
N TYR A 2 0.67 2.25 -34.63
CA TYR A 2 1.80 1.84 -33.78
C TYR A 2 1.38 1.21 -32.44
N LEU A 3 0.46 1.85 -31.68
CA LEU A 3 -0.01 1.31 -30.38
C LEU A 3 -0.49 -0.14 -30.47
N ARG A 4 -1.27 -0.49 -31.50
CA ARG A 4 -1.75 -1.87 -31.71
C ARG A 4 -0.62 -2.85 -32.06
N GLN A 5 0.42 -2.38 -32.76
CA GLN A 5 1.58 -3.19 -33.17
C GLN A 5 2.57 -3.39 -32.01
N SER A 6 2.73 -2.39 -31.15
CA SER A 6 3.64 -2.44 -29.99
C SER A 6 3.25 -3.52 -28.97
N GLY A 7 1.97 -3.91 -28.92
CA GLY A 7 1.47 -4.86 -27.94
C GLY A 7 1.44 -4.33 -26.49
N VAL A 8 1.86 -3.08 -26.26
CA VAL A 8 1.84 -2.44 -24.94
C VAL A 8 0.40 -2.26 -24.46
N LYS A 9 0.16 -2.64 -23.22
CA LYS A 9 -1.13 -2.56 -22.54
C LYS A 9 -0.91 -2.04 -21.13
N TYR A 10 -1.95 -1.42 -20.56
CA TYR A 10 -1.95 -1.08 -19.15
C TYR A 10 -1.78 -2.33 -18.29
N ASP A 11 -0.94 -2.21 -17.28
CA ASP A 11 -0.75 -3.24 -16.27
C ASP A 11 -1.93 -3.23 -15.29
N SER A 12 -2.66 -4.34 -15.20
CA SER A 12 -3.80 -4.43 -14.28
C SER A 12 -3.37 -4.40 -12.81
N TYR A 13 -2.11 -4.75 -12.49
CA TYR A 13 -1.57 -4.60 -11.15
C TYR A 13 -1.56 -3.12 -10.71
N LEU A 14 -1.31 -2.20 -11.65
CA LEU A 14 -1.20 -0.77 -11.36
C LEU A 14 -2.55 -0.07 -11.20
N ASN A 15 -3.66 -0.77 -11.48
CA ASN A 15 -5.00 -0.22 -11.36
C ASN A 15 -5.35 0.12 -9.90
N GLY A 16 -5.51 1.40 -9.61
CA GLY A 16 -5.82 1.89 -8.25
C GLY A 16 -4.61 2.05 -7.32
N VAL A 17 -3.42 1.62 -7.76
CA VAL A 17 -2.17 1.89 -7.02
C VAL A 17 -1.38 3.06 -7.60
N GLY A 18 -1.57 3.39 -8.88
CA GLY A 18 -0.91 4.51 -9.55
C GLY A 18 0.25 4.07 -10.44
N TYR A 19 0.89 5.06 -11.07
CA TYR A 19 2.03 4.89 -11.98
C TYR A 19 1.73 4.10 -13.27
N GLU A 20 0.46 3.86 -13.58
CA GLU A 20 0.02 3.20 -14.81
C GLU A 20 0.44 3.98 -16.07
N ASP A 21 0.41 5.31 -16.00
CA ASP A 21 0.82 6.19 -17.10
C ASP A 21 2.33 6.11 -17.35
N TRP A 22 3.11 6.01 -16.27
CA TRP A 22 4.57 5.89 -16.33
C TRP A 22 5.01 4.52 -16.86
N ASP A 23 4.40 3.43 -16.37
CA ASP A 23 4.62 2.08 -16.91
C ASP A 23 4.27 2.01 -18.39
N PHE A 24 3.12 2.56 -18.78
CA PHE A 24 2.69 2.57 -20.17
C PHE A 24 3.67 3.34 -21.08
N ALA A 25 4.08 4.55 -20.67
CA ALA A 25 5.05 5.34 -21.43
C ALA A 25 6.41 4.67 -21.55
N LEU A 26 6.92 4.08 -20.46
CA LEU A 26 8.17 3.33 -20.45
C LEU A 26 8.10 2.11 -21.40
N GLY A 27 7.01 1.35 -21.35
CA GLY A 27 6.77 0.23 -22.24
C GLY A 27 6.79 0.64 -23.71
N LEU A 28 6.16 1.77 -24.06
CA LEU A 28 6.22 2.29 -25.43
C LEU A 28 7.65 2.59 -25.87
N CYS A 29 8.43 3.29 -25.04
CA CYS A 29 9.83 3.60 -25.34
C CYS A 29 10.66 2.33 -25.58
N LEU A 30 10.45 1.29 -24.78
CA LEU A 30 11.14 -0.01 -24.93
C LEU A 30 10.72 -0.79 -26.17
N THR A 31 9.55 -0.50 -26.74
CA THR A 31 9.13 -1.03 -28.06
C THR A 31 9.62 -0.19 -29.24
N GLY A 32 10.47 0.80 -28.99
CA GLY A 32 11.06 1.67 -30.02
C GLY A 32 10.32 2.97 -30.28
N ALA A 33 9.35 3.34 -29.43
CA ALA A 33 8.73 4.65 -29.51
C ALA A 33 9.75 5.71 -29.11
N SER A 34 9.77 6.84 -29.82
CA SER A 34 10.63 7.97 -29.47
C SER A 34 9.77 9.08 -28.87
N PRO A 35 10.08 9.56 -27.64
CA PRO A 35 9.39 10.71 -27.08
C PRO A 35 9.71 11.96 -27.89
N VAL A 36 8.71 12.79 -28.14
CA VAL A 36 8.86 14.09 -28.81
C VAL A 36 8.43 15.17 -27.83
N LEU A 37 9.29 16.17 -27.65
CA LEU A 37 8.93 17.37 -26.90
C LEU A 37 8.00 18.23 -27.77
N LEU A 38 6.85 18.57 -27.22
CA LEU A 38 5.96 19.55 -27.82
C LEU A 38 6.27 20.91 -27.21
N ASP A 39 6.76 21.85 -28.02
CA ASP A 39 7.08 23.23 -27.63
C ASP A 39 5.83 24.11 -27.47
N GLU A 40 4.66 23.50 -27.45
CA GLU A 40 3.39 24.17 -27.17
C GLU A 40 2.83 23.73 -25.81
N PRO A 41 2.28 24.65 -25.01
CA PRO A 41 1.68 24.31 -23.73
C PRO A 41 0.45 23.42 -23.95
N LEU A 42 0.58 22.13 -23.64
CA LEU A 42 -0.55 21.22 -23.52
C LEU A 42 -1.29 21.50 -22.20
N TYR A 43 -2.32 22.33 -22.28
CA TYR A 43 -3.42 22.57 -21.33
C TYR A 43 -3.21 22.20 -19.84
N TYR A 44 -3.12 23.26 -19.02
CA TYR A 44 -3.55 23.41 -17.62
C TYR A 44 -3.49 22.17 -16.72
N TYR A 45 -2.29 21.78 -16.27
CA TYR A 45 -2.17 21.03 -15.03
C TYR A 45 -2.67 21.93 -13.87
N ARG A 46 -3.98 21.92 -13.59
CA ARG A 46 -4.55 22.65 -12.45
C ARG A 46 -4.23 21.88 -11.19
N LYS A 47 -3.14 22.24 -10.53
CA LYS A 47 -3.05 22.04 -9.08
C LYS A 47 -4.08 22.99 -8.46
N HIS A 48 -5.18 22.46 -7.95
CA HIS A 48 -6.11 23.25 -7.15
C HIS A 48 -5.43 23.50 -5.81
N GLU A 49 -5.24 24.77 -5.41
CA GLU A 49 -4.52 25.15 -4.18
C GLU A 49 -5.06 24.48 -2.89
N ASN A 50 -6.29 23.98 -2.94
CA ASN A 50 -7.02 23.43 -1.79
C ASN A 50 -7.35 21.93 -1.89
N ALA A 51 -6.70 21.18 -2.79
CA ALA A 51 -6.87 19.73 -2.89
C ALA A 51 -5.51 19.05 -2.86
N ASP A 52 -5.31 18.11 -1.94
CA ASP A 52 -4.20 17.17 -2.03
C ASP A 52 -4.25 16.52 -3.42
N SER A 53 -3.16 16.61 -4.16
CA SER A 53 -3.10 15.92 -5.43
C SER A 53 -3.11 14.41 -5.17
N ARG A 54 -3.56 13.62 -6.14
CA ARG A 54 -3.41 12.16 -6.08
C ARG A 54 -1.96 11.73 -5.84
N ASN A 55 -1.00 12.54 -6.30
CA ASN A 55 0.43 12.32 -6.08
C ASN A 55 0.80 12.52 -4.60
N ASP A 56 0.31 13.58 -3.96
CA ASP A 56 0.57 13.85 -2.54
C ASP A 56 0.03 12.72 -1.64
N GLN A 57 -1.10 12.12 -2.01
CA GLN A 57 -1.68 10.97 -1.30
C GLN A 57 -0.98 9.64 -1.62
N GLN A 58 -0.46 9.47 -2.84
CA GLN A 58 0.32 8.28 -3.22
C GLN A 58 1.70 8.26 -2.55
N GLU A 59 2.36 9.42 -2.43
CA GLU A 59 3.65 9.55 -1.77
C GLU A 59 3.58 9.34 -0.24
N ALA A 60 2.38 9.43 0.35
CA ALA A 60 2.17 9.21 1.78
C ALA A 60 2.31 7.73 2.20
N ASP A 61 2.11 6.78 1.27
CA ASP A 61 2.21 5.34 1.54
C ASP A 61 3.51 4.77 0.95
N LEU A 62 4.56 4.80 1.77
CA LEU A 62 5.89 4.34 1.39
C LEU A 62 5.89 2.86 0.96
N LEU A 63 5.14 2.00 1.63
CA LEU A 63 5.13 0.56 1.31
C LEU A 63 4.50 0.35 -0.08
N LYS A 64 3.37 1.01 -0.34
CA LYS A 64 2.73 0.99 -1.65
C LYS A 64 3.65 1.51 -2.75
N LEU A 65 4.36 2.62 -2.51
CA LEU A 65 5.32 3.16 -3.47
C LEU A 65 6.43 2.15 -3.79
N LEU A 66 7.01 1.53 -2.77
CA LEU A 66 8.07 0.53 -2.94
C LEU A 66 7.58 -0.71 -3.70
N LEU A 67 6.37 -1.19 -3.41
CA LEU A 67 5.74 -2.31 -4.11
C LEU A 67 5.55 -2.02 -5.60
N VAL A 68 5.00 -0.84 -5.93
CA VAL A 68 4.82 -0.40 -7.33
C VAL A 68 6.16 -0.30 -8.05
N ARG A 69 7.14 0.35 -7.43
CA ARG A 69 8.47 0.51 -8.01
C ARG A 69 9.10 -0.87 -8.28
N HIS A 70 9.15 -1.74 -7.26
CA HIS A 70 9.66 -3.10 -7.35
C HIS A 70 8.99 -3.89 -8.48
N HIS A 71 7.66 -3.85 -8.58
CA HIS A 71 6.90 -4.52 -9.63
C HIS A 71 7.32 -4.07 -11.03
N ILE A 72 7.37 -2.75 -11.28
CA ILE A 72 7.75 -2.19 -12.58
C ILE A 72 9.17 -2.61 -12.97
N TRP A 73 10.14 -2.50 -12.07
CA TRP A 73 11.51 -2.92 -12.39
C TRP A 73 11.65 -4.42 -12.57
N GLN A 74 11.00 -5.23 -11.73
CA GLN A 74 11.07 -6.68 -11.87
C GLN A 74 10.49 -7.12 -13.22
N LYS A 75 9.35 -6.54 -13.62
CA LYS A 75 8.72 -6.76 -14.94
C LYS A 75 9.68 -6.43 -16.08
N TYR A 76 10.25 -5.21 -16.10
CA TYR A 76 11.10 -4.79 -17.20
C TYR A 76 12.50 -5.42 -17.17
N ASN A 77 13.04 -5.75 -16.01
CA ASN A 77 14.28 -6.53 -15.90
C ASN A 77 14.10 -7.95 -16.45
N ALA A 78 12.94 -8.56 -16.25
CA ALA A 78 12.63 -9.86 -16.85
C ALA A 78 12.42 -9.79 -18.37
N GLN A 79 11.83 -8.72 -18.88
CA GLN A 79 11.50 -8.56 -20.31
C GLN A 79 12.67 -8.00 -21.15
N TYR A 80 13.49 -7.14 -20.55
CA TYR A 80 14.58 -6.38 -21.17
C TYR A 80 15.83 -6.44 -20.30
N PRO A 81 16.42 -7.65 -20.11
CA PRO A 81 17.48 -7.86 -19.13
C PRO A 81 18.75 -7.07 -19.43
N ASP A 82 19.06 -6.78 -20.69
CA ASP A 82 20.26 -6.03 -21.06
C ASP A 82 20.10 -4.54 -20.74
N GLU A 83 18.92 -3.97 -21.01
CA GLU A 83 18.58 -2.58 -20.73
C GLU A 83 18.41 -2.31 -19.23
N PHE A 84 17.92 -3.29 -18.48
CA PHE A 84 17.58 -3.14 -17.07
C PHE A 84 18.57 -3.80 -16.10
N ARG A 85 19.65 -4.42 -16.58
CA ARG A 85 20.67 -5.07 -15.74
C ARG A 85 21.16 -4.21 -14.58
N TYR A 86 21.28 -2.90 -14.80
CA TYR A 86 21.72 -1.95 -13.77
C TYR A 86 20.80 -1.94 -12.53
N PHE A 87 19.51 -2.23 -12.71
CA PHE A 87 18.52 -2.23 -11.65
C PHE A 87 18.42 -3.54 -10.87
N SER A 88 19.11 -4.62 -11.27
CA SER A 88 18.99 -5.92 -10.60
C SER A 88 19.29 -5.86 -9.10
N ALA A 89 20.34 -5.14 -8.70
CA ALA A 89 20.66 -4.94 -7.29
C ALA A 89 19.61 -4.07 -6.56
N GLU A 90 19.02 -3.09 -7.25
CA GLU A 90 17.96 -2.26 -6.69
C GLU A 90 16.69 -3.08 -6.45
N ILE A 91 16.33 -3.98 -7.37
CA ILE A 91 15.20 -4.91 -7.22
C ILE A 91 15.35 -5.73 -5.92
N ASP A 92 16.52 -6.33 -5.69
CA ASP A 92 16.78 -7.12 -4.48
C ASP A 92 16.70 -6.26 -3.21
N LEU A 93 17.26 -5.05 -3.25
CA LEU A 93 17.22 -4.11 -2.11
C LEU A 93 15.79 -3.67 -1.78
N LEU A 94 14.97 -3.41 -2.79
CA LEU A 94 13.56 -3.05 -2.59
C LEU A 94 12.78 -4.19 -1.97
N LEU A 95 12.97 -5.42 -2.47
CA LEU A 95 12.29 -6.60 -1.93
C LEU A 95 12.61 -6.81 -0.45
N ASN A 96 13.90 -6.71 -0.10
CA ASN A 96 14.32 -6.81 1.30
C ASN A 96 13.75 -5.69 2.17
N THR A 97 13.68 -4.46 1.62
CA THR A 97 13.09 -3.31 2.32
C THR A 97 11.59 -3.51 2.55
N ILE A 98 10.86 -3.97 1.53
CA ILE A 98 9.43 -4.30 1.61
C ILE A 98 9.19 -5.33 2.71
N HIS A 99 9.93 -6.46 2.69
CA HIS A 99 9.79 -7.50 3.70
C HIS A 99 10.05 -6.96 5.13
N SER A 100 11.08 -6.14 5.31
CA SER A 100 11.40 -5.54 6.60
C SER A 100 10.29 -4.62 7.11
N LEU A 101 9.69 -3.83 6.21
CA LEU A 101 8.56 -2.95 6.56
C LEU A 101 7.31 -3.76 6.93
N GLU A 102 6.96 -4.78 6.15
CA GLU A 102 5.81 -5.65 6.42
C GLU A 102 5.95 -6.40 7.76
N GLU A 103 7.15 -6.89 8.08
CA GLU A 103 7.44 -7.55 9.36
C GLU A 103 7.30 -6.57 10.54
N LYS A 104 7.78 -5.33 10.36
CA LYS A 104 7.64 -4.28 11.36
C LYS A 104 6.17 -3.91 11.59
N GLU A 105 5.40 -3.69 10.52
CA GLU A 105 3.97 -3.38 10.61
C GLU A 105 3.18 -4.50 11.29
N ARG A 106 3.47 -5.76 10.94
CA ARG A 106 2.87 -6.93 11.56
C ARG A 106 3.13 -6.98 13.06
N THR A 107 4.39 -6.80 13.46
CA THR A 107 4.81 -6.79 14.87
C THR A 107 4.10 -5.67 15.65
N VAL A 108 4.00 -4.47 15.07
CA VAL A 108 3.27 -3.35 15.67
C VAL A 108 1.80 -3.68 15.82
N ARG A 109 1.16 -4.23 14.77
CA ARG A 109 -0.26 -4.62 14.80
C ARG A 109 -0.56 -5.68 15.85
N GLU A 110 0.27 -6.71 15.95
CA GLU A 110 0.17 -7.76 16.97
C GLU A 110 0.34 -7.17 18.38
N SER A 111 1.26 -6.24 18.57
CA SER A 111 1.46 -5.57 19.86
C SER A 111 0.24 -4.73 20.29
N ILE A 112 -0.42 -4.06 19.33
CA ILE A 112 -1.63 -3.28 19.57
C ILE A 112 -2.79 -4.21 19.92
N ALA A 113 -3.02 -5.26 19.11
CA ALA A 113 -4.07 -6.25 19.35
C ALA A 113 -3.90 -6.95 20.72
N PHE A 114 -2.65 -7.28 21.08
CA PHE A 114 -2.34 -7.82 22.41
C PHE A 114 -2.74 -6.84 23.52
N ARG A 115 -2.34 -5.56 23.43
CA ARG A 115 -2.71 -4.54 24.42
C ARG A 115 -4.22 -4.39 24.55
N GLU A 116 -4.94 -4.31 23.43
CA GLU A 116 -6.41 -4.23 23.42
C GLU A 116 -7.06 -5.42 24.12
N SER A 117 -6.55 -6.63 23.86
CA SER A 117 -7.04 -7.85 24.51
C SER A 117 -6.84 -7.82 26.05
N VAL A 118 -5.71 -7.28 26.51
CA VAL A 118 -5.41 -7.13 27.94
C VAL A 118 -6.35 -6.10 28.57
N TYR A 119 -6.57 -4.95 27.92
CA TYR A 119 -7.52 -3.95 28.39
C TYR A 119 -8.95 -4.48 28.46
N ALA A 120 -9.40 -5.20 27.43
CA ALA A 120 -10.72 -5.82 27.42
C ALA A 120 -10.88 -6.85 28.57
N SER A 121 -9.86 -7.66 28.82
CA SER A 121 -9.85 -8.61 29.94
C SER A 121 -9.93 -7.90 31.30
N LEU A 122 -9.18 -6.82 31.48
CA LEU A 122 -9.20 -6.01 32.70
C LEU A 122 -10.56 -5.36 32.92
N GLN A 123 -11.13 -4.74 31.89
CA GLN A 123 -12.48 -4.15 31.96
C GLN A 123 -13.53 -5.19 32.32
N TRP A 124 -13.45 -6.40 31.75
CA TRP A 124 -14.37 -7.48 32.08
C TRP A 124 -14.24 -7.93 33.53
N LYS A 125 -13.01 -8.08 34.04
CA LYS A 125 -12.76 -8.41 35.45
C LYS A 125 -13.29 -7.33 36.39
N ILE A 126 -13.06 -6.06 36.09
CA ILE A 126 -13.56 -4.92 36.88
C ILE A 126 -15.09 -4.90 36.88
N GLY A 127 -15.73 -4.99 35.71
CA GLY A 127 -17.19 -5.04 35.60
C GLY A 127 -17.79 -6.22 36.36
N GLY A 128 -17.14 -7.40 36.28
CA GLY A 128 -17.52 -8.58 37.06
C GLY A 128 -17.43 -8.35 38.58
N ALA A 129 -16.34 -7.72 39.05
CA ALA A 129 -16.14 -7.39 40.46
C ALA A 129 -17.17 -6.37 40.97
N ILE A 130 -17.48 -5.33 40.18
CA ILE A 130 -18.50 -4.32 40.52
C ILE A 130 -19.90 -4.96 40.62
N LEU A 131 -20.22 -5.90 39.73
CA LEU A 131 -21.52 -6.57 39.72
C LEU A 131 -21.64 -7.71 40.74
N ALA A 132 -20.52 -8.17 41.33
CA ALA A 132 -20.50 -9.29 42.25
C ALA A 132 -21.37 -9.07 43.52
N PRO A 133 -21.32 -7.90 44.20
CA PRO A 133 -22.19 -7.62 45.35
C PRO A 133 -23.68 -7.63 44.99
N VAL A 134 -24.05 -7.06 43.83
CA VAL A 134 -25.43 -7.01 43.35
C VAL A 134 -25.94 -8.42 43.03
N ARG A 135 -25.13 -9.25 42.36
CA ARG A 135 -25.46 -10.65 42.08
C ARG A 135 -25.59 -11.47 43.36
N TYR A 136 -24.75 -11.22 44.36
CA TYR A 136 -24.81 -11.87 45.67
C TYR A 136 -26.11 -11.54 46.42
N MET A 137 -26.48 -10.25 46.51
CA MET A 137 -27.74 -9.84 47.14
C MET A 137 -28.97 -10.40 46.43
N ARG A 138 -28.98 -10.41 45.09
CA ARG A 138 -30.07 -11.04 44.31
C ARG A 138 -30.20 -12.54 44.61
N ARG A 139 -29.08 -13.24 44.81
CA ARG A 139 -29.08 -14.67 45.17
C ARG A 139 -29.62 -14.92 46.59
N LEU A 140 -29.31 -14.05 47.55
CA LEU A 140 -29.85 -14.14 48.91
C LEU A 140 -31.36 -13.88 48.94
N LEU A 141 -31.82 -12.82 48.25
CA LEU A 141 -33.24 -12.47 48.18
C LEU A 141 -34.07 -13.50 47.38
N GLY A 142 -33.49 -14.13 46.35
CA GLY A 142 -34.14 -15.20 45.59
C GLY A 142 -34.25 -16.55 46.33
N LYS A 143 -33.48 -16.76 47.40
CA LYS A 143 -33.55 -17.97 48.26
C LYS A 143 -34.48 -17.80 49.47
N ALA A 144 -35.03 -16.60 49.68
CA ALA A 144 -35.94 -16.28 50.78
C ALA A 144 -37.43 -16.50 50.41
N LYS A 145 -37.71 -17.38 49.45
CA LYS A 145 -39.04 -17.87 49.09
C LYS A 145 -39.09 -19.38 49.25
#